data_AF-A0AAQ3X0Q8-F1
#
_entry.id   AF-A0AAQ3X0Q8-F1
#
_cell.length_a   1.000
_cell.length_b   1.000
_cell.length_c   1.000
_cell.angle_alpha   90.00
_cell.angle_beta   90.00
_cell.angle_gamma   90.00
#
_symmetry.space_group_name_H-M   'P 1'
#
loop_
_entity.id
_entity.type
_entity.pdbx_description
1 polymer ?
#
loop_
_entity_poly.entity_id
_entity_poly.type
_entity_poly.pdbx_seq_one_letter_code
_entity_poly.pdbx_strand_id
1 'polypeptide(L)'
;MADASPQMTPMSTSTALDADEDGKEVDQKVYRGMIGSLLYLTATRPDIQFAVGLCARFQASPRESHRTVVKRILRYIKFTPEFGLWFSADSSLSLLGFSDSDHAGCRIDRKSTSSTC
;
A
#
# COMPACT_ATOMS: atom_id res chain seq x y z
N MET A 1 -10.43 -3.89 16.84
CA MET A 1 -9.17 -3.12 16.67
C MET A 1 -9.17 -1.87 17.57
N ALA A 2 -9.40 -2.02 18.88
CA ALA A 2 -9.45 -0.87 19.80
C ALA A 2 -8.03 -0.47 20.27
N ASP A 3 -7.22 -1.45 20.66
CA ASP A 3 -5.82 -1.27 21.07
C ASP A 3 -4.82 -1.66 19.97
N ALA A 4 -4.61 -0.77 19.00
CA ALA A 4 -3.59 -0.98 17.98
C ALA A 4 -2.40 -0.05 18.24
N SER A 5 -1.20 -0.62 18.36
CA SER A 5 0.03 0.17 18.52
C SER A 5 0.19 1.17 17.36
N PRO A 6 0.37 2.46 17.65
CA PRO A 6 0.48 3.49 16.62
C PRO A 6 1.69 3.23 15.74
N GLN A 7 1.56 3.50 14.44
CA GLN A 7 2.65 3.44 13.48
C GLN A 7 2.78 4.82 12.85
N MET A 8 4.00 5.36 12.81
CA MET A 8 4.26 6.69 12.24
C MET A 8 4.51 6.66 10.73
N THR A 9 4.81 5.48 10.17
CA THR A 9 5.00 5.28 8.73
C THR A 9 4.18 4.09 8.24
N PRO A 10 3.66 4.14 6.99
CA PRO A 10 2.87 3.05 6.42
C PRO A 10 3.71 1.76 6.24
N MET A 11 5.02 1.92 6.01
CA MET A 11 5.97 0.83 5.82
C MET A 11 7.34 1.24 6.40
N SER A 12 8.14 0.28 6.85
CA SER A 12 9.54 0.56 7.24
C SER A 12 10.41 0.65 5.99
N THR A 13 11.42 1.52 5.99
CA THR A 13 12.40 1.64 4.89
C THR A 13 13.23 0.38 4.70
N SER A 14 13.37 -0.43 5.75
CA SER A 14 14.03 -1.75 5.71
C SER A 14 13.13 -2.90 5.27
N THR A 15 11.85 -2.65 5.00
CA THR A 15 10.92 -3.73 4.64
C THR A 15 11.24 -4.22 3.23
N ALA A 16 11.85 -5.40 3.12
CA ALA A 16 11.90 -6.16 1.89
C ALA A 16 10.77 -7.19 1.93
N LEU A 17 9.81 -7.08 1.01
CA LEU A 17 8.81 -8.11 0.77
C LEU A 17 9.30 -8.98 -0.38
N ASP A 18 9.34 -10.29 -0.16
CA ASP A 18 9.67 -11.32 -1.13
C ASP A 18 8.53 -12.33 -1.20
N ALA A 19 8.55 -13.25 -2.17
CA ALA A 19 7.45 -14.20 -2.39
C ALA A 19 7.10 -15.06 -1.16
N ASP A 20 8.07 -15.30 -0.26
CA ASP A 20 7.90 -16.03 0.99
C ASP A 20 7.23 -17.40 0.76
N GLU A 21 7.84 -18.22 -0.12
CA GLU A 21 7.25 -19.48 -0.59
C GLU A 21 6.98 -20.47 0.54
N ASP A 22 7.85 -20.51 1.55
CA ASP A 22 7.71 -21.32 2.77
C ASP A 22 6.77 -20.70 3.81
N GLY A 23 6.30 -19.47 3.58
CA GLY A 23 5.44 -18.73 4.47
C GLY A 23 4.03 -19.32 4.54
N LYS A 24 3.37 -19.11 5.68
CA LYS A 24 1.99 -19.56 5.88
C LYS A 24 1.04 -18.85 4.91
N GLU A 25 0.25 -19.64 4.19
CA GLU A 25 -0.76 -19.13 3.25
C GLU A 25 -1.83 -18.31 3.95
N VAL A 26 -2.28 -17.27 3.26
CA VAL A 26 -3.39 -16.42 3.68
C VAL A 26 -4.53 -16.57 2.68
N ASP A 27 -5.76 -16.55 3.17
CA ASP A 27 -6.94 -16.54 2.29
C ASP A 27 -6.87 -15.37 1.30
N GLN A 28 -6.79 -15.72 0.02
CA GLN A 28 -6.69 -14.79 -1.10
C GLN A 28 -7.88 -13.82 -1.12
N LYS A 29 -9.10 -14.29 -0.82
CA LYS A 29 -10.30 -13.46 -0.88
C LYS A 29 -10.23 -12.34 0.16
N VAL A 30 -9.84 -12.67 1.38
CA VAL A 30 -9.66 -11.71 2.47
C VAL A 30 -8.52 -10.75 2.15
N TYR A 31 -7.39 -11.25 1.63
CA TYR A 31 -6.26 -10.41 1.27
C TYR A 31 -6.61 -9.41 0.17
N ARG A 32 -7.25 -9.86 -0.92
CA ARG A 32 -7.70 -9.00 -2.02
C ARG A 32 -8.71 -7.96 -1.55
N GLY A 33 -9.63 -8.31 -0.64
CA GLY A 33 -10.55 -7.37 -0.02
C GLY A 33 -9.84 -6.25 0.75
N MET A 34 -8.79 -6.59 1.52
CA MET A 34 -7.98 -5.59 2.22
C MET A 34 -7.22 -4.67 1.25
N ILE A 35 -6.59 -5.24 0.21
CA ILE A 35 -5.85 -4.47 -0.80
C ILE A 35 -6.80 -3.55 -1.59
N GLY A 36 -7.95 -4.04 -2.03
CA GLY A 36 -8.93 -3.23 -2.75
C GLY A 36 -9.45 -2.04 -1.93
N SER A 37 -9.71 -2.26 -0.64
CA SER A 37 -10.11 -1.19 0.28
C SER A 37 -9.00 -0.14 0.45
N LEU A 38 -7.74 -0.57 0.51
CA LEU A 38 -6.59 0.33 0.61
C LEU A 38 -6.33 1.09 -0.70
N LEU A 39 -6.49 0.44 -1.86
CA LEU A 39 -6.38 1.08 -3.18
C LEU A 39 -7.42 2.20 -3.36
N TYR A 40 -8.63 2.02 -2.83
CA TYR A 40 -9.61 3.10 -2.82
C TYR A 40 -9.12 4.33 -2.05
N LEU A 41 -8.48 4.11 -0.88
CA LEU A 41 -7.94 5.20 -0.06
C LEU A 41 -6.76 5.92 -0.71
N THR A 42 -5.97 5.29 -1.60
CA THR A 42 -4.80 5.95 -2.19
C THR A 42 -5.16 7.19 -3.02
N ALA A 43 -6.38 7.27 -3.53
CA ALA A 43 -6.90 8.44 -4.24
C ALA A 43 -6.84 9.72 -3.40
N THR A 44 -7.10 9.62 -2.10
CA THR A 44 -7.00 10.75 -1.15
C THR A 44 -5.76 10.64 -0.25
N ARG A 45 -5.07 9.50 -0.23
CA ARG A 45 -3.88 9.21 0.60
C ARG A 45 -2.68 8.82 -0.28
N PRO A 46 -2.06 9.76 -0.99
CA PRO A 46 -0.88 9.45 -1.81
C PRO A 46 0.30 8.94 -0.97
N ASP A 47 0.36 9.29 0.33
CA ASP A 47 1.37 8.87 1.30
C ASP A 47 1.43 7.35 1.51
N ILE A 48 0.33 6.61 1.31
CA ILE A 48 0.30 5.14 1.43
C ILE A 48 0.46 4.42 0.11
N GLN A 49 0.45 5.12 -1.03
CA GLN A 49 0.35 4.52 -2.36
C GLN A 49 1.46 3.51 -2.64
N PHE A 50 2.71 3.86 -2.34
CA PHE A 50 3.84 2.95 -2.51
C PHE A 50 3.68 1.65 -1.71
N ALA A 51 3.31 1.77 -0.43
CA ALA A 51 3.18 0.62 0.46
C ALA A 51 2.06 -0.33 0.02
N VAL A 52 0.92 0.23 -0.40
CA VAL A 52 -0.24 -0.52 -0.92
C VAL A 52 0.11 -1.18 -2.25
N GLY A 53 0.73 -0.44 -3.17
CA GLY A 53 1.15 -0.94 -4.47
C GLY A 53 2.12 -2.12 -4.38
N LEU A 54 3.08 -2.06 -3.46
CA LEU A 54 3.99 -3.18 -3.21
C LEU A 54 3.24 -4.42 -2.69
N CYS A 55 2.32 -4.24 -1.72
CA CYS A 55 1.53 -5.34 -1.17
C CYS A 55 0.57 -5.97 -2.20
N ALA A 56 0.07 -5.19 -3.16
CA ALA A 56 -0.85 -5.65 -4.20
C ALA A 56 -0.21 -6.69 -5.14
N ARG A 57 1.12 -6.69 -5.30
CA ARG A 57 1.84 -7.66 -6.16
C ARG A 57 1.65 -9.10 -5.70
N PHE A 58 1.46 -9.31 -4.40
CA PHE A 58 1.33 -10.64 -3.79
C PHE A 58 -0.13 -11.12 -3.70
N GLN A 59 -1.08 -10.42 -4.33
CA GLN A 59 -2.51 -10.77 -4.25
C GLN A 59 -2.89 -12.12 -4.86
N ALA A 60 -2.03 -12.67 -5.72
CA ALA A 60 -2.21 -13.99 -6.34
C ALA A 60 -1.83 -15.14 -5.39
N SER A 61 -0.83 -14.93 -4.53
CA SER A 61 -0.32 -15.93 -3.58
C SER A 61 0.15 -15.23 -2.29
N PRO A 62 -0.77 -14.72 -1.46
CA PRO A 62 -0.42 -13.96 -0.27
C PRO A 62 0.01 -14.87 0.88
N ARG A 63 0.90 -14.33 1.71
CA ARG A 63 1.54 -15.00 2.85
C ARG A 63 1.34 -14.19 4.12
N GLU A 64 1.60 -14.80 5.27
CA GLU A 64 1.41 -14.13 6.57
C GLU A 64 2.31 -12.90 6.74
N SER A 65 3.52 -12.94 6.16
CA SER A 65 4.43 -11.80 6.03
C SER A 65 3.76 -10.61 5.33
N HIS A 66 3.18 -10.84 4.14
CA HIS A 66 2.42 -9.85 3.37
C HIS A 66 1.25 -9.26 4.18
N ARG A 67 0.45 -10.13 4.83
CA ARG A 67 -0.68 -9.70 5.67
C ARG A 67 -0.23 -8.85 6.85
N THR A 68 0.95 -9.12 7.41
CA THR A 68 1.49 -8.35 8.55
C THR A 68 1.80 -6.91 8.14
N VAL A 69 2.30 -6.72 6.92
CA VAL A 69 2.53 -5.38 6.35
C VAL A 69 1.21 -4.66 6.08
N VAL A 70 0.22 -5.34 5.49
CA VAL A 70 -1.13 -4.76 5.30
C VAL A 70 -1.73 -4.31 6.64
N LYS A 71 -1.60 -5.13 7.70
CA LYS A 71 -2.03 -4.74 9.05
C LYS A 71 -1.27 -3.52 9.55
N ARG A 72 0.01 -3.35 9.23
CA ARG A 72 0.80 -2.16 9.60
C ARG A 72 0.24 -0.90 8.93
N ILE A 73 -0.08 -0.96 7.64
CA ILE A 73 -0.71 0.15 6.90
C ILE A 73 -2.02 0.55 7.56
N LEU A 74 -2.87 -0.42 7.92
CA LEU A 74 -4.13 -0.15 8.62
C LEU A 74 -3.92 0.53 9.99
N ARG A 75 -2.88 0.17 10.74
CA ARG A 75 -2.52 0.84 12.00
C ARG A 75 -2.06 2.28 11.76
N TYR A 76 -1.29 2.52 10.70
CA TYR A 76 -0.85 3.86 10.31
C TYR A 76 -2.05 4.76 9.94
N ILE A 77 -2.99 4.25 9.14
CA ILE A 77 -4.21 4.98 8.76
C ILE A 77 -5.03 5.33 10.01
N LYS A 78 -5.23 4.36 10.91
CA LYS A 78 -5.94 4.59 12.18
C LYS A 78 -5.27 5.67 13.03
N PHE A 79 -3.94 5.74 13.01
CA PHE A 79 -3.17 6.74 13.75
C PHE A 79 -3.16 8.12 13.07
N THR A 80 -3.47 8.19 11.77
CA THR A 80 -3.43 9.42 10.96
C THR A 80 -4.79 9.70 10.28
N PRO A 81 -5.90 9.83 11.02
CA PRO A 81 -7.22 10.03 10.42
C PRO A 81 -7.34 11.37 9.68
N GLU A 82 -6.63 12.40 10.16
CA GLU A 82 -6.63 13.75 9.58
C GLU A 82 -5.74 13.90 8.34
N PHE A 83 -4.94 12.88 8.01
CA PHE A 83 -4.07 12.93 6.83
C PHE A 83 -4.90 12.58 5.60
N GLY A 84 -4.80 13.40 4.56
CA GLY A 84 -5.41 13.14 3.26
C GLY A 84 -5.65 14.41 2.46
N LEU A 85 -5.92 14.23 1.18
CA LEU A 85 -6.31 15.28 0.27
C LEU A 85 -7.84 15.40 0.28
N TRP A 86 -8.32 16.65 0.39
CA TRP A 86 -9.72 16.99 0.22
C TRP A 86 -9.90 17.77 -1.08
N PHE A 87 -10.66 17.21 -2.02
CA PHE A 87 -10.99 17.86 -3.28
C PHE A 87 -12.39 18.47 -3.18
N SER A 88 -12.47 19.79 -3.00
CA SER A 88 -13.75 20.50 -2.98
C SER A 88 -14.29 20.67 -4.40
N ALA A 89 -15.60 20.42 -4.61
CA ALA A 89 -16.26 20.61 -5.89
C ALA A 89 -16.25 22.08 -6.36
N ASP A 90 -16.21 23.02 -5.42
CA ASP A 90 -16.19 24.46 -5.69
C ASP A 90 -14.77 25.01 -5.92
N SER A 91 -13.77 24.13 -5.98
CA SER A 91 -12.37 24.52 -6.15
C SER A 91 -12.02 24.72 -7.62
N SER A 92 -11.38 25.83 -7.97
CA SER A 92 -10.75 26.05 -9.28
C SER A 92 -9.39 25.33 -9.43
N LEU A 93 -9.21 24.19 -8.74
CA LEU A 93 -7.94 23.49 -8.67
C LEU A 93 -7.62 22.85 -10.03
N SER A 94 -6.47 23.22 -10.61
CA SER A 94 -5.90 22.51 -11.74
C SER A 94 -4.96 21.41 -11.24
N LEU A 95 -5.30 20.15 -11.50
CA LEU A 95 -4.45 19.02 -11.13
C LEU A 95 -3.34 18.83 -12.19
N LEU A 96 -2.08 19.03 -11.79
CA LEU A 96 -0.91 18.70 -12.59
C LEU A 96 -0.16 17.54 -11.93
N GLY A 97 -0.09 16.40 -12.61
CA GLY A 97 0.58 15.20 -12.12
C GLY A 97 1.92 14.98 -12.83
N PHE A 98 2.95 14.62 -12.05
CA PHE A 98 4.23 14.14 -12.56
C PHE A 98 4.44 12.70 -12.08
N SER A 99 4.92 11.83 -12.95
CA SER A 99 5.32 10.47 -12.59
C SER A 99 6.75 10.24 -13.04
N ASP A 100 7.58 9.74 -12.14
CA ASP A 100 8.91 9.23 -12.44
C ASP A 100 8.84 7.71 -12.60
N SER A 101 9.61 7.15 -13.53
CA SER A 101 9.72 5.71 -13.74
C SER A 101 11.17 5.30 -13.62
N ASP A 102 11.48 4.46 -12.63
CA ASP A 102 12.78 3.85 -12.49
C ASP A 102 12.83 2.51 -13.23
N HIS A 103 13.91 2.25 -13.96
CA HIS A 103 14.15 0.91 -14.50
C HIS A 103 14.98 0.10 -13.49
N ALA A 104 14.66 -1.18 -13.30
CA ALA A 104 15.34 -2.08 -12.35
C ALA A 104 15.27 -1.69 -10.86
N GLY A 105 14.41 -0.73 -10.47
CA GLY A 105 14.23 -0.35 -9.06
C GLY A 105 13.57 -1.43 -8.19
N CYS A 106 12.80 -2.34 -8.80
CA CYS A 106 12.20 -3.46 -8.08
C CYS A 106 13.19 -4.64 -7.95
N ARG A 107 13.46 -5.08 -6.72
CA ARG A 107 14.33 -6.23 -6.41
C ARG A 107 13.79 -7.57 -6.90
N ILE A 108 12.46 -7.70 -6.99
CA ILE A 108 11.78 -8.96 -7.33
C ILE A 108 11.78 -9.16 -8.86
N ASP A 109 11.23 -8.17 -9.59
CA ASP A 109 10.91 -8.35 -11.00
C ASP A 109 11.84 -7.56 -11.93
N ARG A 110 12.67 -6.65 -11.37
CA ARG A 110 13.43 -5.60 -12.08
C ARG A 110 12.58 -4.72 -13.02
N LYS A 111 11.26 -4.76 -12.86
CA LYS A 111 10.30 -3.91 -13.57
C LYS A 111 10.13 -2.58 -12.84
N SER A 112 9.70 -1.58 -13.59
CA SER A 112 9.42 -0.25 -13.05
C SER A 112 8.33 -0.28 -11.99
N THR A 113 8.46 0.58 -10.99
CA THR A 113 7.53 0.65 -9.86
C THR A 113 6.24 1.42 -10.18
N SER A 114 6.25 2.22 -11.25
CA SER A 114 5.13 3.06 -11.70
C SER A 114 4.16 2.36 -12.66
N SER A 115 4.54 1.23 -13.27
CA SER A 115 3.69 0.50 -14.20
C SER A 115 2.76 -0.44 -13.45
N THR A 116 1.62 0.04 -12.97
CA THR A 116 0.49 -0.80 -12.61
C THR A 116 -0.80 -0.07 -12.97
N CYS A 117 -1.43 -0.53 -14.04
CA CYS A 117 -2.85 -0.39 -14.32
C CYS A 117 -3.46 -1.80 -14.39
#